data_AF-A0A966NMY2-F1
#
_entry.id   AF-A0A966NMY2-F1
#
_cell.length_a   1.000
_cell.length_b   1.000
_cell.length_c   1.000
_cell.angle_alpha   90.00
_cell.angle_beta   90.00
_cell.angle_gamma   90.00
#
_symmetry.space_group_name_H-M   'P 1'
#
loop_
_entity.id
_entity.type
_entity.pdbx_description
1 polymer ?
#
loop_
_entity_poly.entity_id
_entity_poly.type
_entity_poly.pdbx_seq_one_letter_code
_entity_poly.pdbx_strand_id
1 'polypeptide(L)'
;EGGAHAAGCHMHLEWQPNPFADIVDNVPLLDAYAANSTSIGRPLTSAYLPGTGGGSTDMGNVSYLTPSIHPMLAVAPRGVSLHSPQFADYTKSKEADKAVLDGAKIMAMTVIDLWTRAELQHAVRESFGNGEVPAGVL
;
A
#
# COMPACT_ATOMS: atom_id res chain seq x y z
N GLU A 1 26.54 8.81 17.89
CA GLU A 1 27.93 9.14 18.25
C GLU A 1 28.02 10.30 19.26
N GLY A 2 27.54 11.51 18.96
CA GLY A 2 27.76 12.69 19.83
C GLY A 2 27.33 12.54 21.30
N GLY A 3 26.14 11.97 21.58
CA GLY A 3 25.68 11.74 22.95
C GLY A 3 26.45 10.63 23.70
N ALA A 4 26.81 9.56 22.99
CA ALA A 4 27.61 8.46 23.56
C ALA A 4 29.02 8.96 23.93
N HIS A 5 29.65 9.70 23.03
CA HIS A 5 30.97 10.31 23.27
C HIS A 5 30.95 11.28 24.46
N ALA A 6 29.92 12.15 24.56
CA ALA A 6 29.78 13.09 25.68
C ALA A 6 29.57 12.38 27.04
N ALA A 7 28.97 11.19 27.03
CA ALA A 7 28.73 10.39 28.24
C ALA A 7 29.87 9.40 28.57
N GLY A 8 30.94 9.35 27.78
CA GLY A 8 32.00 8.35 27.93
C GLY A 8 31.54 6.92 27.62
N CYS A 9 30.48 6.77 26.82
CA CYS A 9 29.95 5.49 26.36
C CYS A 9 30.36 5.19 24.91
N HIS A 10 30.29 3.92 24.53
CA HIS A 10 30.44 3.48 23.14
C HIS A 10 29.08 3.22 22.49
N MET A 11 28.96 3.50 21.19
CA MET A 11 27.78 3.21 20.39
C MET A 11 28.15 2.19 19.32
N HIS A 12 27.30 1.18 19.15
CA HIS A 12 27.38 0.24 18.04
C HIS A 12 26.06 0.30 17.26
N LEU A 13 26.13 0.43 15.94
CA LEU A 13 24.98 0.42 15.06
C LEU A 13 25.06 -0.81 14.16
N GLU A 14 24.04 -1.66 14.26
CA GLU A 14 23.79 -2.74 13.32
C GLU A 14 22.46 -2.46 12.63
N TRP A 15 22.51 -2.23 11.32
CA TRP A 15 21.30 -2.18 10.52
C TRP A 15 20.78 -3.60 10.32
N GLN A 16 19.50 -3.79 10.57
CA GLN A 16 18.86 -5.08 10.28
C GLN A 16 18.85 -5.32 8.76
N PRO A 17 19.05 -6.57 8.32
CA PRO A 17 18.91 -6.90 6.90
C PRO A 17 17.44 -6.73 6.46
N ASN A 18 17.24 -6.38 5.19
CA ASN A 18 15.92 -6.21 4.54
C ASN A 18 15.07 -5.09 5.16
N PRO A 19 15.47 -3.81 5.02
CA PRO A 19 14.62 -2.70 5.43
C PRO A 19 13.32 -2.69 4.61
N PHE A 20 12.22 -2.21 5.21
CA PHE A 20 11.01 -1.92 4.45
C PHE A 20 11.27 -0.73 3.53
N ALA A 21 11.17 -0.96 2.23
CA ALA A 21 11.24 0.10 1.23
C ALA A 21 9.95 0.93 1.26
N ASP A 22 10.00 2.14 0.69
CA ASP A 22 8.80 2.90 0.40
C ASP A 22 7.98 2.22 -0.70
N ILE A 23 6.69 2.59 -0.80
CA ILE A 23 5.79 2.03 -1.81
C ILE A 23 5.87 2.89 -3.06
N VAL A 24 6.12 2.23 -4.20
CA VAL A 24 6.05 2.82 -5.52
C VAL A 24 4.78 2.33 -6.21
N ASP A 25 3.72 3.14 -6.15
CA ASP A 25 2.46 2.82 -6.82
C ASP A 25 2.61 2.93 -8.35
N ASN A 26 2.16 1.91 -9.07
CA ASN A 26 1.98 1.97 -10.51
C ASN A 26 0.70 2.75 -10.83
N VAL A 27 0.86 4.03 -11.18
CA VAL A 27 -0.27 4.98 -11.30
C VAL A 27 -1.36 4.51 -12.28
N PRO A 28 -1.04 4.02 -13.50
CA PRO A 28 -2.08 3.51 -14.40
C PRO A 28 -2.89 2.34 -13.82
N LEU A 29 -2.21 1.42 -13.10
CA LEU A 29 -2.89 0.32 -12.41
C LEU A 29 -3.75 0.82 -11.24
N LEU A 30 -3.27 1.80 -10.49
CA LEU A 30 -4.00 2.43 -9.39
C LEU A 30 -5.25 3.17 -9.88
N ASP A 31 -5.15 3.87 -11.02
CA ASP A 31 -6.28 4.57 -11.64
C ASP A 31 -7.37 3.60 -12.08
N ALA A 32 -7.00 2.45 -12.67
CA ALA A 32 -7.93 1.38 -13.00
C ALA A 32 -8.60 0.82 -11.74
N TYR A 33 -7.84 0.56 -10.68
CA TYR A 33 -8.38 0.13 -9.39
C TYR A 33 -9.35 1.17 -8.81
N ALA A 34 -9.00 2.46 -8.85
CA ALA A 34 -9.81 3.55 -8.30
C ALA A 34 -11.12 3.73 -9.07
N ALA A 35 -11.10 3.59 -10.40
CA ALA A 35 -12.30 3.61 -11.23
C ALA A 35 -13.24 2.43 -10.88
N ASN A 36 -12.69 1.22 -10.78
CA ASN A 36 -13.45 0.02 -10.41
C ASN A 36 -14.02 0.12 -8.99
N SER A 37 -13.24 0.62 -8.03
CA SER A 37 -13.69 0.86 -6.66
C SER A 37 -14.82 1.88 -6.58
N THR A 38 -14.73 2.96 -7.36
CA THR A 38 -15.79 3.97 -7.46
C THR A 38 -17.07 3.39 -8.06
N SER A 39 -16.96 2.54 -9.09
CA SER A 39 -18.11 1.93 -9.77
C SER A 39 -18.98 1.06 -8.86
N ILE A 40 -18.42 0.52 -7.78
CA ILE A 40 -19.14 -0.28 -6.78
C ILE A 40 -19.44 0.50 -5.49
N GLY A 41 -19.29 1.82 -5.51
CA GLY A 41 -19.67 2.70 -4.40
C GLY A 41 -18.61 2.86 -3.31
N ARG A 42 -17.33 2.58 -3.59
CA ARG A 42 -16.21 2.73 -2.65
C ARG A 42 -15.14 3.69 -3.24
N PRO A 43 -15.45 4.97 -3.44
CA PRO A 43 -14.49 5.91 -4.00
C PRO A 43 -13.24 6.05 -3.11
N LEU A 44 -12.06 6.01 -3.73
CA LEU A 44 -10.79 6.26 -3.03
C LEU A 44 -10.66 7.74 -2.71
N THR A 45 -9.84 8.05 -1.71
CA THR A 45 -9.44 9.41 -1.39
C THR A 45 -7.94 9.46 -1.15
N SER A 46 -7.29 10.48 -1.71
CA SER A 46 -5.91 10.84 -1.41
C SER A 46 -5.80 11.83 -0.25
N ALA A 47 -6.94 12.28 0.30
CA ALA A 47 -6.96 13.16 1.45
C ALA A 47 -6.41 12.41 2.66
N TYR A 48 -5.50 13.05 3.39
CA TYR A 48 -5.05 12.55 4.67
C TYR A 48 -6.24 12.43 5.64
N LEU A 49 -6.53 11.22 6.12
CA LEU A 49 -7.57 10.99 7.11
C LEU A 49 -6.95 10.77 8.50
N PRO A 50 -7.55 11.30 9.58
CA PRO A 50 -7.11 10.99 10.93
C PRO A 50 -7.11 9.48 11.18
N GLY A 51 -5.98 8.94 11.66
CA GLY A 51 -5.80 7.51 11.92
C GLY A 51 -5.36 6.66 10.72
N THR A 52 -5.13 7.28 9.55
CA THR A 52 -4.64 6.59 8.33
C THR A 52 -3.24 7.05 7.90
N GLY A 53 -2.50 7.70 8.80
CA GLY A 53 -1.18 8.26 8.54
C GLY A 53 -0.05 7.33 8.91
N GLY A 54 0.88 7.12 7.99
CA GLY A 54 2.05 6.26 8.19
C GLY A 54 1.70 4.77 8.07
N GLY A 55 2.39 4.09 7.16
CA GLY A 55 2.35 2.65 7.00
C GLY A 55 3.77 2.14 6.81
N SER A 56 4.03 0.92 7.28
CA SER A 56 5.26 0.20 6.99
C SER A 56 4.86 -1.20 6.56
N THR A 57 5.21 -1.56 5.35
CA THR A 57 4.80 -2.81 4.71
C THR A 57 5.90 -3.31 3.80
N ASP A 58 6.08 -4.63 3.80
CA ASP A 58 6.87 -5.38 2.83
C ASP A 58 6.38 -5.20 1.38
N MET A 59 5.15 -4.71 1.16
CA MET A 59 4.67 -4.36 -0.18
C MET A 59 5.54 -3.28 -0.85
N GLY A 60 6.20 -2.42 -0.07
CA GLY A 60 7.21 -1.49 -0.58
C GLY A 60 8.32 -2.24 -1.32
N ASN A 61 8.88 -3.28 -0.70
CA ASN A 61 9.90 -4.11 -1.32
C ASN A 61 9.40 -4.79 -2.61
N VAL A 62 8.16 -5.28 -2.62
CA VAL A 62 7.55 -5.90 -3.81
C VAL A 62 7.33 -4.87 -4.94
N SER A 63 7.00 -3.63 -4.59
CA SER A 63 6.70 -2.57 -5.57
C SER A 63 7.88 -2.19 -6.46
N TYR A 64 9.11 -2.44 -5.99
CA TYR A 64 10.32 -2.27 -6.80
C TYR A 64 10.57 -3.43 -7.78
N LEU A 65 9.93 -4.59 -7.57
CA LEU A 65 10.17 -5.80 -8.37
C LEU A 65 9.11 -6.03 -9.44
N THR A 66 7.91 -5.49 -9.27
CA THR A 66 6.79 -5.67 -10.20
C THR A 66 5.81 -4.50 -10.09
N PRO A 67 5.09 -4.14 -11.18
CA PRO A 67 3.98 -3.20 -11.10
C PRO A 67 3.03 -3.57 -9.96
N SER A 68 2.82 -2.62 -9.05
CA SER A 68 2.20 -2.86 -7.75
C SER A 68 1.35 -1.68 -7.34
N ILE A 69 0.37 -1.93 -6.48
CA ILE A 69 -0.45 -0.91 -5.82
C ILE A 69 -0.70 -1.33 -4.36
N HIS A 70 -0.88 -0.36 -3.46
CA HIS A 70 -1.26 -0.64 -2.06
C HIS A 70 -2.43 0.22 -1.54
N PRO A 71 -3.63 0.10 -2.14
CA PRO A 71 -4.80 0.87 -1.71
C PRO A 71 -5.38 0.35 -0.38
N MET A 72 -5.89 1.25 0.44
CA MET A 72 -6.62 0.89 1.67
C MET A 72 -8.13 0.85 1.45
N LEU A 73 -8.78 -0.18 1.99
CA LEU A 73 -10.24 -0.33 1.97
C LEU A 73 -10.81 -0.18 3.38
N ALA A 74 -11.72 0.77 3.57
CA ALA A 74 -12.29 1.04 4.89
C ALA A 74 -13.18 -0.12 5.40
N VAL A 75 -12.90 -0.58 6.62
CA VAL A 75 -13.70 -1.58 7.36
C VAL A 75 -14.21 -1.06 8.71
N ALA A 76 -13.82 0.15 9.07
CA ALA A 76 -14.20 0.83 10.31
C ALA A 76 -14.58 2.30 10.00
N PRO A 77 -15.35 2.95 10.88
CA PRO A 77 -15.63 4.39 10.79
C PRO A 77 -14.33 5.23 10.83
N ARG A 78 -14.41 6.47 10.32
CA ARG A 78 -13.30 7.42 10.41
C ARG A 78 -12.93 7.69 11.87
N GLY A 79 -11.64 7.87 12.13
CA GLY A 79 -11.10 8.12 13.47
C GLY A 79 -10.78 6.88 14.28
N VAL A 80 -11.11 5.68 13.79
CA VAL A 80 -10.65 4.42 14.39
C VAL A 80 -9.24 4.13 13.88
N SER A 81 -8.26 4.16 14.79
CA SER A 81 -6.86 3.88 14.45
C SER A 81 -6.64 2.42 14.11
N LEU A 82 -5.80 2.17 13.09
CA LEU A 82 -5.16 0.87 12.91
C LEU A 82 -4.40 0.48 14.18
N HIS A 83 -4.20 -0.83 14.38
CA HIS A 83 -3.51 -1.42 15.54
C HIS A 83 -4.15 -1.11 16.91
N SER A 84 -5.48 -0.90 16.94
CA SER A 84 -6.23 -0.74 18.18
C SER A 84 -7.14 -1.94 18.46
N PRO A 85 -7.46 -2.26 19.73
CA PRO A 85 -8.46 -3.26 20.06
C PRO A 85 -9.82 -2.97 19.41
N GLN A 86 -10.19 -1.69 19.35
CA GLN A 86 -11.41 -1.23 18.71
C GLN A 86 -11.46 -1.58 17.22
N PHE A 87 -10.36 -1.39 16.48
CA PHE A 87 -10.28 -1.78 15.06
C PHE A 87 -10.45 -3.28 14.89
N ALA A 88 -9.86 -4.09 15.79
CA ALA A 88 -10.01 -5.55 15.77
C ALA A 88 -11.48 -5.98 15.91
N ASP A 89 -12.31 -5.25 16.65
CA ASP A 89 -13.75 -5.55 16.73
C ASP A 89 -14.48 -5.20 15.43
N TYR A 90 -14.14 -4.08 14.79
CA TYR A 90 -14.69 -3.75 13.46
C TYR A 90 -14.33 -4.77 12.39
N THR A 91 -13.14 -5.37 12.42
CA THR A 91 -12.74 -6.39 11.44
C THR A 91 -13.57 -7.69 11.49
N LYS A 92 -14.38 -7.89 12.53
CA LYS A 92 -15.26 -9.07 12.71
C LYS A 92 -16.72 -8.77 12.34
N SER A 93 -17.01 -7.58 11.83
CA SER A 93 -18.36 -7.11 11.51
C SER A 93 -18.83 -7.58 10.14
N LYS A 94 -20.15 -7.53 9.90
CA LYS A 94 -20.72 -7.80 8.57
C LYS A 94 -20.25 -6.77 7.54
N GLU A 95 -19.97 -5.55 7.98
CA GLU A 95 -19.40 -4.48 7.15
C GLU A 95 -17.98 -4.83 6.70
N ALA A 96 -17.17 -5.46 7.56
CA ALA A 96 -15.87 -5.99 7.19
C ALA A 96 -15.97 -7.16 6.21
N ASP A 97 -16.90 -8.10 6.41
CA ASP A 97 -17.17 -9.18 5.44
C ASP A 97 -17.53 -8.62 4.06
N LYS A 98 -18.41 -7.60 4.03
CA LYS A 98 -18.75 -6.88 2.80
C LYS A 98 -17.52 -6.21 2.18
N ALA A 99 -16.64 -5.64 2.98
CA ALA A 99 -15.39 -5.06 2.49
C ALA A 99 -14.47 -6.09 1.85
N VAL A 100 -14.35 -7.29 2.41
CA VAL A 100 -13.59 -8.38 1.78
C VAL A 100 -14.16 -8.72 0.40
N LEU A 101 -15.48 -8.89 0.30
CA LEU A 101 -16.14 -9.20 -0.97
C LEU A 101 -16.00 -8.07 -2.01
N ASP A 102 -16.16 -6.82 -1.56
CA ASP A 102 -16.01 -5.66 -2.44
C ASP A 102 -14.55 -5.52 -2.91
N GLY A 103 -13.57 -5.68 -2.02
CA GLY A 103 -12.14 -5.68 -2.35
C GLY A 103 -11.78 -6.77 -3.36
N ALA A 104 -12.27 -7.99 -3.15
CA ALA A 104 -12.07 -9.09 -4.10
C ALA A 104 -12.64 -8.78 -5.49
N LYS A 105 -13.83 -8.16 -5.56
CA LYS A 105 -14.43 -7.73 -6.83
C LYS A 105 -13.60 -6.65 -7.52
N ILE A 106 -13.15 -5.64 -6.78
CA ILE A 106 -12.33 -4.55 -7.35
C ILE A 106 -11.03 -5.12 -7.92
N MET A 107 -10.35 -6.00 -7.18
CA MET A 107 -9.14 -6.66 -7.69
C MET A 107 -9.43 -7.47 -8.95
N ALA A 108 -10.50 -8.26 -8.98
CA ALA A 108 -10.87 -9.05 -10.15
C ALA A 108 -11.19 -8.18 -11.38
N MET A 109 -11.95 -7.09 -11.19
CA MET A 109 -12.24 -6.13 -12.25
C MET A 109 -10.96 -5.46 -12.78
N THR A 110 -10.05 -5.09 -11.89
CA THR A 110 -8.75 -4.48 -12.25
C THR A 110 -7.87 -5.45 -13.03
N VAL A 111 -7.87 -6.74 -12.67
CA VAL A 111 -7.16 -7.78 -13.44
C VAL A 111 -7.80 -8.00 -14.81
N ILE A 112 -9.13 -8.01 -14.90
CA ILE A 112 -9.84 -8.13 -16.20
C ILE A 112 -9.49 -6.94 -17.09
N ASP A 113 -9.50 -5.73 -16.55
CA ASP A 113 -9.07 -4.53 -17.25
C ASP A 113 -7.66 -4.67 -17.77
N LEU A 114 -6.70 -5.01 -16.91
CA LEU A 114 -5.31 -5.21 -17.29
C LEU A 114 -5.17 -6.28 -18.38
N TRP A 115 -5.92 -7.38 -18.29
CA TRP A 115 -5.85 -8.47 -19.26
C TRP A 115 -6.44 -8.10 -20.63
N THR A 116 -7.52 -7.33 -20.64
CA THR A 116 -8.33 -7.09 -21.86
C THR A 116 -8.02 -5.78 -22.56
N ARG A 117 -7.33 -4.84 -21.89
CA ARG A 117 -7.01 -3.50 -22.40
C ARG A 117 -5.53 -3.37 -22.72
N ALA A 118 -5.18 -3.48 -24.00
CA ALA A 118 -3.79 -3.41 -24.46
C ALA A 118 -3.13 -2.06 -24.13
N GLU A 119 -3.89 -0.98 -24.16
CA GLU A 119 -3.43 0.35 -23.76
C GLU A 119 -3.07 0.42 -22.27
N LEU A 120 -3.82 -0.27 -21.40
CA LEU A 120 -3.52 -0.32 -19.97
C LEU A 120 -2.26 -1.15 -19.72
N GLN A 121 -2.09 -2.29 -20.41
CA GLN A 121 -0.86 -3.09 -20.31
C GLN A 121 0.37 -2.28 -20.70
N HIS A 122 0.26 -1.51 -21.79
CA HIS A 122 1.34 -0.63 -22.23
C HIS A 122 1.65 0.44 -21.19
N ALA A 123 0.64 1.16 -20.71
CA ALA A 123 0.81 2.22 -19.72
C ALA A 123 1.39 1.70 -18.39
N VAL A 124 0.92 0.54 -17.90
CA VAL A 124 1.45 -0.10 -16.69
C VAL A 124 2.93 -0.43 -16.85
N ARG A 125 3.32 -0.99 -18.00
CA ARG A 125 4.71 -1.33 -18.30
C ARG A 125 5.59 -0.09 -18.46
N GLU A 126 5.10 0.92 -19.17
CA GLU A 126 5.80 2.20 -19.35
C GLU A 126 6.02 2.88 -18.00
N SER A 127 4.98 2.96 -17.16
CA SER A 127 5.06 3.57 -15.83
C SER A 127 5.99 2.83 -14.87
N PHE A 128 6.18 1.51 -15.03
CA PHE A 128 7.11 0.73 -14.23
C PHE A 128 8.57 0.88 -14.69
N GLY A 129 8.78 1.28 -15.94
CA GLY A 129 10.11 1.45 -16.51
C GLY A 129 10.85 0.13 -16.71
N ASN A 130 12.16 0.15 -16.48
CA ASN A 130 13.05 -1.00 -16.68
C ASN A 130 13.10 -1.96 -15.48
N GLY A 131 12.39 -1.65 -14.37
CA GLY A 131 12.44 -2.43 -13.13
C GLY A 131 13.79 -2.37 -12.42
N GLU A 132 14.60 -1.33 -12.67
CA GLU A 132 15.86 -1.14 -11.97
C GLU A 132 15.61 -0.70 -10.53
N VAL A 133 16.11 -1.50 -9.59
CA VAL A 133 16.02 -1.22 -8.16
C VAL A 133 17.20 -0.35 -7.75
N PRO A 134 16.99 0.84 -7.16
CA PRO A 134 18.09 1.68 -6.71
C PRO A 134 18.98 0.97 -5.68
N ALA A 135 20.28 1.27 -5.72
CA ALA A 135 21.24 0.67 -4.79
C ALA A 135 20.86 0.97 -3.33
N GLY A 136 20.76 -0.09 -2.51
CA GLY A 136 20.44 0.01 -1.08
C GLY A 136 18.96 0.03 -0.73
N VAL A 137 18.04 -0.18 -1.69
CA VAL A 137 16.59 -0.26 -1.44
C VAL A 137 16.15 -1.66 -1.00
N LEU A 138 16.69 -2.72 -1.60
CA LEU A 138 16.41 -4.12 -1.28
C LEU A 138 17.64 -4.82 -0.70
#